data_AF-A0A7K4X0U0-F1
#
_entry.id   AF-A0A7K4X0U0-F1
#
_cell.length_a   1.000
_cell.length_b   1.000
_cell.length_c   1.000
_cell.angle_alpha   90.00
_cell.angle_beta   90.00
_cell.angle_gamma   90.00
#
_symmetry.space_group_name_H-M   'P 1'
#
loop_
_entity.id
_entity.type
_entity.pdbx_description
1 polymer ?
#
loop_
_entity_poly.entity_id
_entity_poly.type
_entity_poly.pdbx_seq_one_letter_code
_entity_poly.pdbx_strand_id
1 'polypeptide(L)' 'HTAERPYTCGECGSFSNSSILICTRERPYKCSECGKRFQTSSDLLKPQWTHMLERLFCCTDCRKSF' A
#
# COMPACT_ATOMS: atom_id res chain seq x y z
N HIS A 1 -30.63 -4.38 -12.09
CA HIS A 1 -29.41 -3.55 -12.08
C HIS A 1 -28.36 -4.19 -12.96
N THR A 2 -28.32 -3.84 -14.25
CA THR A 2 -27.23 -4.18 -15.17
C THR A 2 -26.00 -3.38 -14.75
N ALA A 3 -25.11 -3.99 -13.97
CA ALA A 3 -23.88 -3.35 -13.54
C ALA A 3 -22.86 -3.36 -14.68
N GLU A 4 -23.05 -2.49 -15.66
CA GLU A 4 -22.08 -2.28 -16.73
C GLU A 4 -20.84 -1.62 -16.15
N ARG A 5 -19.69 -2.30 -16.29
CA ARG A 5 -18.38 -1.88 -15.77
C ARG A 5 -17.46 -1.65 -16.97
N PRO A 6 -17.62 -0.51 -17.69
CA PRO A 6 -16.97 -0.28 -18.97
C PRO A 6 -15.46 -0.05 -18.87
N TYR A 7 -14.93 0.20 -17.67
CA TYR A 7 -13.50 0.45 -17.46
C TYR A 7 -12.79 -0.81 -17.03
N THR A 8 -11.68 -1.17 -17.66
CA THR A 8 -10.91 -2.38 -17.33
C THR A 8 -9.47 -2.02 -16.94
N CYS A 9 -8.95 -2.68 -15.91
CA CYS A 9 -7.54 -2.60 -15.48
C CYS A 9 -7.01 -4.03 -15.32
N GLY A 10 -5.83 -4.30 -15.87
CA GLY A 10 -5.20 -5.62 -15.80
C GLY A 10 -4.89 -6.08 -14.37
N GLU A 11 -4.66 -5.16 -13.44
CA GLU A 11 -4.35 -5.47 -12.04
C GLU A 11 -5.59 -5.57 -11.15
N CYS A 12 -6.66 -4.84 -11.48
CA CYS A 12 -7.79 -4.65 -10.57
C CYS A 12 -9.11 -5.26 -11.13
N GLY A 13 -9.21 -5.60 -12.42
CA GLY A 13 -10.42 -6.11 -13.09
C GLY A 13 -11.27 -5.06 -13.81
N SER A 14 -12.58 -5.29 -13.99
CA SER A 14 -13.51 -4.29 -14.57
C SER A 14 -14.14 -3.40 -13.49
N PHE A 15 -14.43 -2.13 -13.76
CA PHE A 15 -15.06 -1.19 -12.81
C PHE A 15 -16.03 -0.21 -13.48
N SER A 16 -16.90 0.35 -12.65
CA SER A 16 -17.77 1.47 -12.98
C SER A 16 -17.05 2.81 -12.77
N ASN A 17 -17.65 3.90 -13.26
CA ASN A 17 -17.07 5.25 -13.21
C ASN A 17 -16.69 5.75 -11.80
N SER A 18 -17.38 5.33 -10.75
CA SER A 18 -16.99 5.68 -9.37
C SER A 18 -15.76 4.92 -8.88
N SER A 19 -15.58 3.70 -9.39
CA SER A 19 -14.53 2.78 -8.97
C SER A 19 -13.24 2.98 -9.76
N ILE A 20 -13.31 3.61 -10.95
CA ILE A 20 -12.10 3.98 -11.70
C ILE A 20 -11.20 4.90 -10.89
N LEU A 21 -11.77 5.86 -10.14
CA LEU A 21 -11.02 6.75 -9.27
C LEU A 21 -10.22 5.98 -8.21
N ILE A 22 -10.74 4.84 -7.75
CA ILE A 22 -10.08 3.97 -6.77
C ILE A 22 -9.00 3.12 -7.46
N CYS A 23 -9.26 2.65 -8.68
CA CYS A 23 -8.30 1.89 -9.48
C CYS A 23 -7.11 2.76 -9.94
N THR A 24 -7.36 4.03 -10.26
CA THR A 24 -6.35 5.03 -10.64
C THR A 24 -5.76 5.74 -9.42
N ARG A 25 -6.08 5.32 -8.17
CA ARG A 25 -5.26 5.70 -7.01
C ARG A 25 -3.92 4.99 -7.14
N GLU A 26 -3.11 5.49 -8.07
CA GLU A 26 -1.71 5.18 -8.15
C GLU A 26 -1.15 5.43 -6.76
N ARG A 27 -0.44 4.43 -6.26
CA ARG A 27 0.25 4.50 -4.98
C ARG A 27 1.72 4.74 -5.31
N PRO A 28 2.13 5.98 -5.65
CA PRO A 28 3.50 6.22 -6.12
C PRO A 28 4.52 5.96 -5.00
N TYR A 29 4.11 6.10 -3.74
CA TYR A 29 4.99 5.96 -2.58
C TYR A 29 5.13 4.48 -2.20
N LYS A 30 6.28 3.86 -2.46
CA LYS A 30 6.59 2.48 -2.06
C LYS A 30 7.48 2.47 -0.82
N CYS A 31 7.12 1.69 0.19
CA CYS A 31 8.02 1.36 1.29
C CYS A 31 9.09 0.38 0.80
N SER A 32 10.36 0.74 1.00
CA SER A 32 11.51 -0.08 0.64
C SER A 32 11.65 -1.34 1.49
N GLU A 33 11.14 -1.32 2.71
CA GLU A 33 11.31 -2.42 3.67
C GLU A 33 10.25 -3.51 3.51
N CYS A 34 8.96 -3.15 3.49
CA CYS A 34 7.87 -4.12 3.34
C CYS A 34 7.26 -4.18 1.93
N GLY A 35 7.71 -3.33 0.99
CA GLY A 35 7.21 -3.30 -0.39
C GLY A 35 5.80 -2.72 -0.56
N LYS A 36 5.10 -2.37 0.53
CA LYS A 36 3.74 -1.79 0.49
C LYS A 36 3.76 -0.44 -0.20
N ARG A 37 2.72 -0.18 -1.01
CA ARG A 37 2.53 1.10 -1.70
C ARG A 37 1.45 1.94 -1.00
N PHE A 38 1.65 3.25 -0.96
CA PHE A 38 0.81 4.25 -0.31
C PHE A 38 0.44 5.36 -1.28
N GLN A 39 -0.72 5.98 -1.06
CA GLN A 39 -1.25 7.03 -1.92
C GLN A 39 -0.61 8.39 -1.62
N THR A 40 -0.19 8.63 -0.37
CA THR A 40 0.43 9.88 0.06
C THR A 40 1.77 9.63 0.74
N SER A 41 2.63 10.64 0.78
CA SER A 41 3.90 10.60 1.52
C SER A 41 3.67 10.44 3.03
N SER A 42 2.66 11.12 3.57
CA SER A 42 2.26 11.03 4.98
C SER A 42 1.89 9.59 5.40
N ASP A 43 1.20 8.86 4.52
CA ASP A 43 0.85 7.45 4.75
C ASP A 43 2.06 6.52 4.66
N LEU A 44 3.08 6.87 3.87
CA LEU A 44 4.37 6.15 3.83
C LEU A 44 5.24 6.43 5.07
N LEU A 45 5.18 7.64 5.64
CA LEU A 45 6.00 7.98 6.80
C LEU A 45 5.68 7.08 8.00
N LYS A 46 4.39 6.85 8.31
CA LYS A 46 3.98 6.01 9.45
C LYS A 46 4.70 4.64 9.52
N PRO A 47 4.65 3.78 8.48
CA PRO A 47 5.34 2.51 8.51
C PRO A 47 6.87 2.65 8.47
N GLN A 48 7.43 3.69 7.83
CA GLN A 48 8.89 3.94 7.88
C GLN A 48 9.35 4.19 9.33
N TRP A 49 8.58 4.94 10.11
CA TRP A 49 8.85 5.13 11.53
C TRP A 49 8.71 3.83 12.33
N THR A 50 7.66 3.05 12.08
CA THR A 50 7.49 1.74 12.73
C THR A 50 8.67 0.82 12.44
N HIS A 51 9.11 0.73 11.18
CA HIS A 51 10.27 -0.06 10.79
C HIS A 51 11.58 0.44 11.43
N MET A 52 11.77 1.75 11.51
CA MET A 52 12.91 2.33 12.24
C MET A 52 12.90 1.90 13.71
N LEU A 53 11.74 1.98 14.36
CA LEU A 53 11.59 1.56 15.76
C LEU A 53 11.82 0.05 15.88
N GLU A 54 11.16 -0.77 15.06
CA GLU A 54 11.39 -2.22 15.00
C GLU A 54 12.87 -2.54 14.83
N ARG A 55 13.59 -1.84 13.96
CA ARG A 55 15.04 -2.04 13.78
C ARG A 55 15.88 -1.63 14.99
N LEU A 56 15.48 -0.61 15.74
CA LEU A 56 16.16 -0.17 16.97
C LEU A 56 15.84 -1.07 18.17
N PHE A 57 14.63 -1.64 18.21
CA PHE A 57 14.15 -2.48 19.31
C PHE A 57 14.35 -3.98 19.06
N CYS A 58 14.45 -4.43 17.81
CA CYS A 58 14.84 -5.78 17.47
C CYS A 58 16.37 -5.90 17.59
N CYS A 59 16.81 -6.57 18.65
CA CYS A 59 18.21 -6.98 18.80
C CYS A 59 18.60 -7.80 17.55
N THR A 60 19.65 -7.38 16.85
CA THR A 60 20.16 -8.02 15.62
C THR A 60 20.56 -9.48 15.80
N ASP A 61 20.69 -9.96 17.04
CA ASP A 61 21.04 -11.33 17.40
C ASP A 61 19.83 -12.23 17.72
N CYS A 62 18.73 -11.64 18.20
CA CYS A 62 17.56 -12.40 18.67
C CYS A 62 16.35 -12.08 17.79
N ARG A 63 16.15 -12.91 16.77
CA ARG A 63 14.97 -12.93 15.89
C ARG A 63 13.70 -13.37 16.63
N LYS A 64 13.35 -12.70 17.74
CA LYS A 64 12.12 -12.88 18.52
C LYS A 64 11.60 -11.53 18.97
N SER A 65 10.49 -11.13 18.36
CA SER A 65 9.56 -10.16 18.91
C SER A 65 8.88 -10.78 20.14
N PHE A 66 8.86 -10.06 21.27
CA PHE A 66 8.04 -10.38 22.44
C PHE A 66 6.59 -9.94 22.22
#